data_AF-A0A948B645-F1
#
_entry.id   AF-A0A948B645-F1
#
_cell.length_a   1.000
_cell.length_b   1.000
_cell.length_c   1.000
_cell.angle_alpha   90.00
_cell.angle_beta   90.00
_cell.angle_gamma   90.00
#
_symmetry.space_group_name_H-M   'P 1'
#
loop_
_entity.id
_entity.type
_entity.pdbx_description
1 polymer ?
#
loop_
_entity_poly.entity_id
_entity_poly.type
_entity_poly.pdbx_seq_one_letter_code
_entity_poly.pdbx_strand_id
1 'polypeptide(L)'
;LNNRRTQAPEEDLDADPFGEDGLVRILFIGLDSRAGQTAGHCDAIQFFEMDKNQGTVRITAVPRGTYSPLPPGLGTATGDYYISNACGLVGLDYGINQIEKVLGQQADYLVIVGFSRAVGIIRELQLPATETLQWLRHRQGYAIGEPQRAHNHSTFLKQMLVKFTPDEHSNLDVPFQYLMYNLLQTDLSFAQARAISHFLTDLELADHPEKIALAIKPEFAVQNIAYDADKVDAYLASMLNPIKGYLSSDDYSGKTEAEKETELLALIEEHGHDSEFVAWSYENKLWLQFEDEQQRMAVQFDLTARYAGSLPDLSAQTQVLDDYILEMEYRGLDEWSQKGQELRRQRLLVPLENLITDYLGTFLFRF
;
A
#
# COMPACT_ATOMS: atom_id res chain seq x y z
N LEU A 1 -11.36 -8.86 4.01
CA LEU A 1 -11.58 -7.47 3.48
C LEU A 1 -12.93 -7.24 2.85
N ASN A 2 -13.36 -8.01 1.84
CA ASN A 2 -14.67 -7.81 1.21
C ASN A 2 -15.81 -7.82 2.24
N ASN A 3 -15.79 -8.75 3.21
CA ASN A 3 -16.77 -8.77 4.31
C ASN A 3 -16.69 -7.57 5.29
N ARG A 4 -15.53 -6.91 5.42
CA ARG A 4 -15.37 -5.68 6.23
C ARG A 4 -15.79 -4.44 5.44
N ARG A 5 -15.50 -4.39 4.13
CA ARG A 5 -15.96 -3.33 3.21
C ARG A 5 -17.48 -3.30 3.03
N THR A 6 -18.16 -4.45 3.01
CA THR A 6 -19.65 -4.46 2.97
C THR A 6 -20.30 -3.92 4.24
N GLN A 7 -19.53 -3.71 5.31
CA GLN A 7 -19.97 -3.10 6.57
C GLN A 7 -19.45 -1.68 6.77
N ALA A 8 -18.62 -1.16 5.87
CA ALA A 8 -18.23 0.24 5.90
C ALA A 8 -19.49 1.08 5.67
N PRO A 9 -19.86 1.99 6.58
CA PRO A 9 -21.00 2.87 6.39
C PRO A 9 -20.84 3.66 5.09
N GLU A 10 -21.96 4.12 4.50
CA GLU A 10 -21.94 5.25 3.57
C GLU A 10 -21.04 6.37 4.13
N GLU A 11 -20.40 7.17 3.27
CA GLU A 11 -19.48 8.25 3.67
C GLU A 11 -20.10 9.15 4.75
N ASP A 12 -19.85 8.80 6.01
CA ASP A 12 -20.14 9.63 7.15
C ASP A 12 -18.97 10.59 7.30
N LEU A 13 -19.20 11.82 6.84
CA LEU A 13 -18.21 12.89 6.82
C LEU A 13 -17.76 13.28 8.23
N ASP A 14 -18.48 12.86 9.28
CA ASP A 14 -18.19 13.13 10.69
C ASP A 14 -17.85 11.85 11.49
N ALA A 15 -17.53 10.73 10.82
CA ALA A 15 -17.22 9.48 11.51
C ALA A 15 -15.95 9.59 12.38
N ASP A 16 -16.13 9.57 13.70
CA ASP A 16 -15.02 9.48 14.68
C ASP A 16 -14.38 8.08 14.58
N PRO A 17 -13.11 7.96 14.15
CA PRO A 17 -12.44 6.66 14.09
C PRO A 17 -12.02 6.16 15.48
N PHE A 18 -12.03 7.01 16.50
CA PHE A 18 -11.68 6.66 17.87
C PHE A 18 -12.98 6.31 18.60
N GLY A 19 -13.14 5.03 18.97
CA GLY A 19 -14.36 4.54 19.63
C GLY A 19 -14.66 5.25 20.96
N GLU A 20 -15.66 4.75 21.69
CA GLU A 20 -16.03 5.32 23.00
C GLU A 20 -14.88 5.32 24.02
N ASP A 21 -13.90 4.42 23.86
CA ASP A 21 -12.69 4.34 24.69
C ASP A 21 -11.62 5.39 24.33
N GLY A 22 -11.82 6.15 23.24
CA GLY A 22 -10.86 7.11 22.71
C GLY A 22 -9.62 6.46 22.11
N LEU A 23 -9.68 5.18 21.77
CA LEU A 23 -8.62 4.44 21.12
C LEU A 23 -8.99 4.16 19.66
N VAL A 24 -7.99 4.17 18.79
CA VAL A 24 -8.09 3.57 17.47
C VAL A 24 -6.90 2.62 17.25
N ARG A 25 -7.21 1.42 16.79
CA ARG A 25 -6.26 0.32 16.58
C ARG A 25 -6.22 -0.04 15.12
N ILE A 26 -5.08 0.20 14.48
CA ILE A 26 -4.93 -0.01 13.04
C ILE A 26 -3.85 -1.05 12.79
N LEU A 27 -4.21 -2.13 12.11
CA LEU A 27 -3.25 -3.14 11.70
C LEU A 27 -2.76 -2.87 10.27
N PHE A 28 -1.48 -2.54 10.16
CA PHE A 28 -0.78 -2.37 8.90
C PHE A 28 -0.13 -3.69 8.47
N ILE A 29 -0.42 -4.11 7.25
CA ILE A 29 0.09 -5.34 6.65
C ILE A 29 0.75 -5.03 5.31
N GLY A 30 2.06 -5.26 5.22
CA GLY A 30 2.79 -5.32 3.97
C GLY A 30 2.60 -6.70 3.33
N LEU A 31 2.02 -6.74 2.13
CA LEU A 31 1.85 -7.98 1.37
C LEU A 31 2.95 -8.13 0.32
N ASP A 32 3.58 -9.32 0.31
CA ASP A 32 4.36 -9.81 -0.83
C ASP A 32 3.45 -10.70 -1.68
N SER A 33 2.74 -10.08 -2.63
CA SER A 33 1.94 -10.76 -3.65
C SER A 33 2.61 -10.56 -5.00
N ARG A 34 3.00 -11.67 -5.64
CA ARG A 34 3.56 -11.63 -7.00
C ARG A 34 2.43 -11.60 -8.04
N ALA A 35 2.75 -11.20 -9.26
CA ALA A 35 1.81 -11.26 -10.38
C ALA A 35 1.14 -12.63 -10.49
N GLY A 36 -0.20 -12.64 -10.55
CA GLY A 36 -1.01 -13.86 -10.62
C GLY A 36 -1.25 -14.58 -9.29
N GLN A 37 -0.76 -14.08 -8.15
CA GLN A 37 -1.04 -14.66 -6.83
C GLN A 37 -2.22 -13.99 -6.14
N THR A 38 -3.23 -14.77 -5.77
CA THR A 38 -4.42 -14.32 -5.03
C THR A 38 -4.22 -14.25 -3.52
N ALA A 39 -3.15 -14.86 -2.99
CA ALA A 39 -2.80 -14.84 -1.57
C ALA A 39 -1.30 -14.54 -1.38
N GLY A 40 -1.01 -13.35 -0.86
CA GLY A 40 0.35 -12.91 -0.55
C GLY A 40 0.78 -13.26 0.88
N HIS A 41 2.10 -13.28 1.11
CA HIS A 41 2.64 -13.40 2.46
C HIS A 41 2.50 -12.07 3.22
N CYS A 42 2.12 -12.13 4.50
CA CYS A 42 2.18 -10.99 5.40
C CYS A 42 3.63 -10.78 5.87
N ASP A 43 4.34 -9.88 5.22
CA ASP A 43 5.79 -9.74 5.32
C ASP A 43 6.26 -8.61 6.22
N ALA A 44 5.42 -7.59 6.37
CA ALA A 44 5.57 -6.53 7.35
C ALA A 44 4.26 -6.43 8.14
N ILE A 45 4.33 -6.49 9.47
CA ILE A 45 3.15 -6.46 10.34
C ILE A 45 3.40 -5.44 11.43
N GLN A 46 2.64 -4.35 11.41
CA GLN A 46 2.79 -3.21 12.31
C GLN A 46 1.43 -2.84 12.87
N PHE A 47 1.31 -2.79 14.18
CA PHE A 47 0.05 -2.52 14.85
C PHE A 47 0.12 -1.19 15.58
N PHE A 48 -0.70 -0.24 15.13
CA PHE A 48 -0.78 1.11 15.67
C PHE A 48 -1.91 1.19 16.68
N GLU A 49 -1.62 1.75 17.85
CA GLU A 49 -2.62 2.12 18.84
C GLU A 49 -2.44 3.60 19.12
N MET A 50 -3.49 4.37 18.85
CA MET A 50 -3.50 5.81 19.07
C MET A 50 -4.52 6.12 20.16
N ASP A 51 -4.08 6.81 21.21
CA ASP A 51 -4.91 7.19 22.36
C ASP A 51 -5.12 8.69 22.38
N LYS A 52 -6.36 9.13 22.08
CA LYS A 52 -6.73 10.54 22.06
C LYS A 52 -6.80 11.17 23.44
N ASN A 53 -7.05 10.37 24.48
CA ASN A 53 -7.14 10.84 25.86
C ASN A 53 -5.74 11.08 26.45
N GLN A 54 -4.76 10.26 26.05
CA GLN A 54 -3.38 10.38 26.53
C GLN A 54 -2.48 11.16 25.56
N GLY A 55 -2.90 11.36 24.31
CA GLY A 55 -2.10 12.00 23.28
C GLY A 55 -0.85 11.17 22.92
N THR A 56 -1.02 9.86 22.76
CA THR A 56 0.11 8.94 22.50
C THR A 56 -0.16 8.00 21.33
N VAL A 57 0.92 7.50 20.74
CA VAL A 57 0.92 6.48 19.68
C VAL A 57 1.83 5.34 20.11
N ARG A 58 1.38 4.10 19.99
CA ARG A 58 2.20 2.89 20.16
C ARG A 58 2.24 2.11 18.86
N ILE A 59 3.43 1.80 18.39
CA ILE A 59 3.66 0.94 17.22
C ILE A 59 4.24 -0.38 17.71
N THR A 60 3.50 -1.47 17.52
CA THR A 60 3.93 -2.82 17.89
C THR A 60 4.22 -3.64 16.63
N ALA A 61 5.48 -4.02 16.42
CA ALA A 61 5.86 -4.95 15.36
C ALA A 61 5.51 -6.39 15.72
N VAL A 62 5.07 -7.17 14.73
CA VAL A 62 5.00 -8.63 14.82
C VAL A 62 5.93 -9.23 13.77
N PRO A 63 7.03 -9.90 14.14
CA PRO A 63 7.91 -10.54 13.17
C PRO A 63 7.15 -11.56 12.33
N ARG A 64 7.36 -11.55 11.02
CA ARG A 64 6.67 -12.45 10.08
C ARG A 64 6.92 -13.94 10.37
N GLY A 65 8.04 -14.24 11.04
CA GLY A 65 8.45 -15.57 11.49
C GLY A 65 7.86 -16.00 12.84
N THR A 66 6.95 -15.20 13.43
CA THR A 66 6.26 -15.56 14.66
C THR A 66 5.44 -16.82 14.44
N TYR A 67 5.47 -17.74 15.42
CA TYR A 67 4.72 -18.98 15.34
C TYR A 67 3.22 -18.71 15.23
N SER A 68 2.59 -19.33 14.24
CA SER A 68 1.15 -19.34 14.03
C SER A 68 0.72 -20.78 13.79
N PRO A 69 -0.19 -21.34 14.59
CA PRO A 69 -0.77 -22.63 14.27
C PRO A 69 -1.48 -22.55 12.91
N LEU A 70 -1.42 -23.63 12.14
CA LEU A 70 -2.16 -23.78 10.89
C LEU A 70 -3.28 -24.82 11.08
N PRO A 71 -4.35 -24.76 10.26
CA PRO A 71 -5.33 -25.84 10.20
C PRO A 71 -4.66 -27.21 9.97
N PRO A 72 -5.20 -28.30 10.57
CA PRO A 72 -4.62 -29.63 10.42
C PRO A 72 -4.43 -30.03 8.95
N GLY A 73 -3.24 -30.55 8.63
CA GLY A 73 -2.91 -31.04 7.29
C GLY A 73 -2.31 -30.00 6.33
N LEU A 74 -2.18 -28.72 6.73
CA LEU A 74 -1.58 -27.68 5.89
C LEU A 74 -0.09 -27.45 6.14
N GLY A 75 0.39 -27.64 7.38
CA GLY A 75 1.80 -27.47 7.73
C GLY A 75 2.55 -28.80 7.76
N THR A 76 3.64 -28.90 7.00
CA THR A 76 4.49 -30.10 6.87
C THR A 76 5.90 -29.89 7.42
N ALA A 77 6.41 -28.66 7.36
CA ALA A 77 7.71 -28.24 7.87
C ALA A 77 7.55 -27.19 8.99
N THR A 78 8.59 -27.03 9.81
CA THR A 78 8.59 -26.03 10.90
C THR A 78 8.40 -24.60 10.40
N GLY A 79 8.95 -24.28 9.22
CA GLY A 79 8.80 -22.97 8.59
C GLY A 79 7.38 -22.67 8.10
N ASP A 80 6.53 -23.69 7.90
CA ASP A 80 5.15 -23.47 7.45
C ASP A 80 4.32 -22.74 8.52
N TYR A 81 4.66 -22.94 9.80
CA TYR A 81 3.97 -22.37 10.95
C TYR A 81 4.40 -20.94 11.26
N TYR A 82 4.85 -20.18 10.27
CA TYR A 82 5.10 -18.75 10.38
C TYR A 82 3.83 -17.96 10.06
N ILE A 83 3.62 -16.86 10.78
CA ILE A 83 2.44 -16.01 10.60
C ILE A 83 2.35 -15.42 9.18
N SER A 84 3.49 -15.20 8.51
CA SER A 84 3.50 -14.83 7.08
C SER A 84 2.84 -15.86 6.18
N ASN A 85 2.97 -17.13 6.53
CA ASN A 85 2.46 -18.26 5.75
C ASN A 85 0.99 -18.52 6.06
N ALA A 86 0.50 -18.16 7.25
CA ALA A 86 -0.92 -18.18 7.56
C ALA A 86 -1.73 -17.32 6.55
N CYS A 87 -1.21 -16.15 6.19
CA CYS A 87 -1.82 -15.29 5.16
C CYS A 87 -1.83 -15.93 3.77
N GLY A 88 -0.70 -16.51 3.33
CA GLY A 88 -0.57 -17.09 1.99
C GLY A 88 -1.22 -18.46 1.80
N LEU A 89 -1.15 -19.34 2.81
CA LEU A 89 -1.61 -20.73 2.72
C LEU A 89 -3.10 -20.91 3.06
N VAL A 90 -3.62 -20.11 4.00
CA VAL A 90 -5.00 -20.26 4.49
C VAL A 90 -5.87 -19.09 4.02
N GLY A 91 -5.29 -17.90 3.97
CA GLY A 91 -5.94 -16.68 3.55
C GLY A 91 -5.73 -15.55 4.55
N LEU A 92 -5.87 -14.32 4.04
CA LEU A 92 -5.57 -13.10 4.78
C LEU A 92 -6.39 -12.97 6.07
N ASP A 93 -7.69 -13.25 6.03
CA ASP A 93 -8.55 -13.14 7.22
C ASP A 93 -8.11 -14.11 8.34
N TYR A 94 -7.63 -15.31 7.99
CA TYR A 94 -7.06 -16.24 8.97
C TYR A 94 -5.75 -15.68 9.54
N GLY A 95 -4.86 -15.19 8.68
CA GLY A 95 -3.60 -14.57 9.09
C GLY A 95 -3.81 -13.40 10.06
N ILE A 96 -4.73 -12.49 9.76
CA ILE A 96 -5.13 -11.37 10.64
C ILE A 96 -5.58 -11.89 12.01
N ASN A 97 -6.45 -12.90 12.05
CA ASN A 97 -6.91 -13.47 13.32
C ASN A 97 -5.76 -14.08 14.15
N GLN A 98 -4.71 -14.59 13.52
CA GLN A 98 -3.53 -15.07 14.25
C GLN A 98 -2.66 -13.91 14.74
N ILE A 99 -2.55 -12.83 13.96
CA ILE A 99 -1.83 -11.62 14.35
C ILE A 99 -2.48 -11.00 15.59
N GLU A 100 -3.81 -10.85 15.57
CA GLU A 100 -4.59 -10.32 16.69
C GLU A 100 -4.43 -11.18 17.96
N LYS A 101 -4.31 -12.51 17.83
CA LYS A 101 -3.99 -13.40 18.97
C LYS A 101 -2.60 -13.18 19.54
N VAL A 102 -1.59 -12.98 18.68
CA VAL A 102 -0.21 -12.66 19.13
C VAL A 102 -0.20 -11.31 19.84
N LEU A 103 -0.94 -10.33 19.32
CA LEU A 103 -1.07 -9.01 19.92
C LEU A 103 -1.88 -9.04 21.23
N GLY A 104 -2.84 -9.96 21.34
CA GLY A 104 -3.78 -10.07 22.46
C GLY A 104 -4.99 -9.15 22.34
N GLN A 105 -5.22 -8.55 21.17
CA GLN A 105 -6.28 -7.59 20.91
C GLN A 105 -6.57 -7.50 19.40
N GLN A 106 -7.79 -7.03 19.08
CA GLN A 106 -8.25 -6.88 17.70
C GLN A 106 -7.92 -5.51 17.13
N ALA A 107 -7.82 -5.43 15.81
CA ALA A 107 -7.72 -4.17 15.10
C ALA A 107 -9.12 -3.64 14.76
N ASP A 108 -9.32 -2.34 14.98
CA ASP A 108 -10.54 -1.64 14.56
C ASP A 108 -10.53 -1.49 13.03
N TYR A 109 -9.35 -1.21 12.45
CA TYR A 109 -9.16 -1.02 11.02
C TYR A 109 -7.93 -1.77 10.48
N LEU A 110 -7.94 -2.03 9.18
CA LEU A 110 -6.86 -2.65 8.43
C LEU A 110 -6.31 -1.68 7.38
N VAL A 111 -4.99 -1.63 7.26
CA VAL A 111 -4.30 -0.98 6.15
C VAL A 111 -3.37 -1.99 5.50
N ILE A 112 -3.56 -2.24 4.22
CA ILE A 112 -2.79 -3.20 3.45
C ILE A 112 -2.05 -2.48 2.34
N VAL A 113 -0.75 -2.76 2.25
CA VAL A 113 0.15 -2.13 1.30
C VAL A 113 0.94 -3.22 0.58
N GLY A 114 0.73 -3.32 -0.73
CA GLY A 114 1.54 -4.17 -1.60
C GLY A 114 2.85 -3.50 -2.00
N PHE A 115 3.74 -4.25 -2.66
CA PHE A 115 5.06 -3.77 -3.08
C PHE A 115 5.01 -2.47 -3.91
N SER A 116 4.27 -2.43 -5.03
CA SER A 116 4.24 -1.22 -5.89
C SER A 116 3.72 0.02 -5.16
N ARG A 117 2.73 -0.16 -4.27
CA ARG A 117 2.16 0.93 -3.47
C ARG A 117 3.17 1.47 -2.46
N ALA A 118 3.94 0.58 -1.82
CA ALA A 118 5.02 0.99 -0.93
C ALA A 118 6.09 1.81 -1.68
N VAL A 119 6.48 1.37 -2.89
CA VAL A 119 7.38 2.15 -3.77
C VAL A 119 6.79 3.54 -4.02
N GLY A 120 5.51 3.61 -4.40
CA GLY A 120 4.82 4.87 -4.66
C GLY A 120 4.85 5.81 -3.47
N ILE A 121 4.43 5.35 -2.28
CA ILE A 121 4.43 6.16 -1.05
C ILE A 121 5.83 6.69 -0.75
N ILE A 122 6.86 5.85 -0.84
CA ILE A 122 8.25 6.27 -0.58
C ILE A 122 8.71 7.34 -1.58
N ARG A 123 8.30 7.23 -2.85
CA ARG A 123 8.60 8.23 -3.88
C ARG A 123 7.86 9.56 -3.64
N GLU A 124 6.60 9.52 -3.21
CA GLU A 124 5.83 10.72 -2.85
C GLU A 124 6.47 11.47 -1.66
N LEU A 125 7.06 10.74 -0.72
CA LEU A 125 7.84 11.29 0.38
C LEU A 125 9.24 11.79 -0.04
N GLN A 126 9.56 11.74 -1.35
CA GLN A 126 10.85 12.13 -1.93
C GLN A 126 12.05 11.39 -1.31
N LEU A 127 11.84 10.13 -0.96
CA LEU A 127 12.89 9.25 -0.44
C LEU A 127 13.46 8.37 -1.57
N PRO A 128 14.73 7.91 -1.45
CA PRO A 128 15.34 7.00 -2.42
C PRO A 128 14.60 5.65 -2.41
N ALA A 129 13.69 5.45 -3.38
CA ALA A 129 12.66 4.42 -3.29
C ALA A 129 13.25 3.00 -3.27
N THR A 130 14.18 2.71 -4.18
CA THR A 130 14.88 1.42 -4.25
C THR A 130 15.62 1.11 -2.95
N GLU A 131 16.50 2.00 -2.50
CA GLU A 131 17.35 1.78 -1.34
C GLU A 131 16.53 1.72 -0.05
N THR A 132 15.50 2.55 0.07
CA THR A 132 14.59 2.51 1.22
C THR A 132 13.89 1.16 1.32
N LEU A 133 13.38 0.63 0.20
CA LEU A 133 12.79 -0.71 0.20
C LEU A 133 13.81 -1.81 0.47
N GLN A 134 15.03 -1.70 -0.05
CA GLN A 134 16.09 -2.65 0.28
C GLN A 134 16.42 -2.62 1.78
N TRP A 135 16.48 -1.44 2.39
CA TRP A 135 16.69 -1.27 3.83
C TRP A 135 15.56 -1.90 4.65
N LEU A 136 14.30 -1.64 4.26
CA LEU A 136 13.13 -2.24 4.89
C LEU A 136 13.10 -3.77 4.72
N ARG A 137 13.61 -4.31 3.61
CA ARG A 137 13.62 -5.76 3.35
C ARG A 137 14.81 -6.49 3.96
N HIS A 138 15.89 -5.77 4.27
CA HIS A 138 17.14 -6.35 4.78
C HIS A 138 16.92 -7.06 6.13
N ARG A 139 17.38 -8.30 6.23
CA ARG A 139 17.39 -9.09 7.47
C ARG A 139 18.65 -9.90 7.67
N GLN A 140 19.33 -10.26 6.59
CA GLN A 140 20.39 -11.26 6.57
C GLN A 140 21.68 -10.79 7.27
N GLY A 141 21.87 -9.48 7.41
CA GLY A 141 23.02 -8.89 8.11
C GLY A 141 22.78 -8.65 9.61
N TYR A 142 21.57 -8.89 10.14
CA TYR A 142 21.27 -8.67 11.56
C TYR A 142 21.50 -9.93 12.39
N ALA A 143 22.08 -9.75 13.60
CA ALA A 143 22.38 -10.86 14.51
C ALA A 143 21.14 -11.70 14.89
N ILE A 144 19.98 -11.05 15.02
CA ILE A 144 18.69 -11.71 15.31
C ILE A 144 17.78 -11.77 14.09
N GLY A 145 18.27 -11.40 12.89
CA GLY A 145 17.55 -11.53 11.63
C GLY A 145 16.20 -10.79 11.58
N GLU A 146 15.14 -11.56 11.38
CA GLU A 146 13.78 -11.07 11.12
C GLU A 146 13.21 -10.17 12.24
N PRO A 147 13.29 -10.52 13.55
CA PRO A 147 12.93 -9.62 14.63
C PRO A 147 13.53 -8.20 14.53
N GLN A 148 14.80 -8.08 14.15
CA GLN A 148 15.43 -6.77 13.98
C GLN A 148 14.83 -6.02 12.78
N ARG A 149 14.57 -6.71 11.67
CA ARG A 149 13.90 -6.13 10.50
C ARG A 149 12.51 -5.59 10.85
N ALA A 150 11.71 -6.38 11.58
CA ALA A 150 10.37 -5.97 11.98
C ALA A 150 10.38 -4.72 12.89
N HIS A 151 11.35 -4.61 13.80
CA HIS A 151 11.55 -3.40 14.62
C HIS A 151 12.04 -2.20 13.79
N ASN A 152 12.89 -2.44 12.80
CA ASN A 152 13.35 -1.39 11.89
C ASN A 152 12.20 -0.80 11.07
N HIS A 153 11.19 -1.60 10.70
CA HIS A 153 9.94 -1.07 10.11
C HIS A 153 9.24 -0.09 11.05
N SER A 154 9.10 -0.41 12.34
CA SER A 154 8.50 0.50 13.33
C SER A 154 9.33 1.77 13.50
N THR A 155 10.65 1.63 13.49
CA THR A 155 11.58 2.77 13.57
C THR A 155 11.43 3.70 12.37
N PHE A 156 11.37 3.14 11.16
CA PHE A 156 11.11 3.89 9.94
C PHE A 156 9.76 4.60 10.00
N LEU A 157 8.68 3.90 10.35
CA LEU A 157 7.34 4.48 10.46
C LEU A 157 7.28 5.61 11.49
N LYS A 158 7.91 5.44 12.66
CA LYS A 158 8.05 6.51 13.65
C LYS A 158 8.76 7.72 13.06
N GLN A 159 9.88 7.53 12.36
CA GLN A 159 10.59 8.65 11.72
C GLN A 159 9.76 9.32 10.63
N MET A 160 8.95 8.56 9.88
CA MET A 160 8.04 9.13 8.89
C MET A 160 6.97 9.99 9.55
N LEU A 161 6.37 9.51 10.64
CA LEU A 161 5.40 10.30 11.42
C LEU A 161 6.04 11.57 11.97
N VAL A 162 7.25 11.50 12.54
CA VAL A 162 7.94 12.69 13.08
C VAL A 162 8.31 13.68 11.97
N LYS A 163 8.70 13.20 10.78
CA LYS A 163 9.21 14.05 9.71
C LYS A 163 8.13 14.63 8.80
N PHE A 164 7.07 13.86 8.53
CA PHE A 164 6.08 14.16 7.49
C PHE A 164 4.67 14.39 8.02
N THR A 165 4.42 14.18 9.32
CA THR A 165 3.17 14.70 9.90
C THR A 165 3.29 16.23 9.91
N PRO A 166 2.37 16.94 9.25
CA PRO A 166 2.40 18.39 9.22
C PRO A 166 2.32 18.96 10.64
N ASP A 167 2.90 20.14 10.85
CA ASP A 167 2.52 21.01 11.98
C ASP A 167 1.22 21.76 11.65
N GLU A 168 0.62 22.48 12.61
CA GLU A 168 -0.59 23.30 12.39
C GLU A 168 -0.44 24.34 11.25
N HIS A 169 0.77 24.55 10.73
CA HIS A 169 1.10 25.49 9.67
C HIS A 169 1.40 24.82 8.31
N SER A 170 1.56 23.49 8.29
CA SER A 170 1.87 22.71 7.11
C SER A 170 0.60 22.20 6.46
N ASN A 171 0.24 22.80 5.33
CA ASN A 171 -0.92 22.38 4.56
C ASN A 171 -0.60 21.10 3.76
N LEU A 172 -0.74 19.93 4.38
CA LEU A 172 -1.11 18.76 3.57
C LEU A 172 -2.52 19.03 3.05
N ASP A 173 -2.62 19.45 1.78
CA ASP A 173 -3.92 19.77 1.22
C ASP A 173 -4.78 18.51 1.07
N VAL A 174 -6.10 18.72 1.00
CA VAL A 174 -7.07 17.62 0.89
C VAL A 174 -6.82 16.75 -0.36
N PRO A 175 -6.49 17.31 -1.54
CA PRO A 175 -6.09 16.51 -2.71
C PRO A 175 -4.94 15.55 -2.42
N PHE A 176 -3.85 16.00 -1.79
CA PHE A 176 -2.73 15.13 -1.44
C PHE A 176 -3.15 13.99 -0.51
N GLN A 177 -3.90 14.32 0.54
CA GLN A 177 -4.41 13.31 1.48
C GLN A 177 -5.27 12.26 0.76
N TYR A 178 -6.09 12.70 -0.20
CA TYR A 178 -6.92 11.81 -1.01
C TYR A 178 -6.09 10.91 -1.92
N LEU A 179 -5.06 11.45 -2.58
CA LEU A 179 -4.15 10.66 -3.41
C LEU A 179 -3.40 9.61 -2.57
N MET A 180 -2.92 9.97 -1.38
CA MET A 180 -2.29 9.01 -0.46
C MET A 180 -3.27 7.94 0.00
N TYR A 181 -4.51 8.32 0.34
CA TYR A 181 -5.57 7.38 0.68
C TYR A 181 -5.84 6.39 -0.46
N ASN A 182 -5.90 6.85 -1.71
CA ASN A 182 -6.13 6.02 -2.90
C ASN A 182 -4.99 5.06 -3.24
N LEU A 183 -3.79 5.24 -2.67
CA LEU A 183 -2.71 4.26 -2.77
C LEU A 183 -2.91 3.08 -1.82
N LEU A 184 -3.71 3.22 -0.76
CA LEU A 184 -3.87 2.22 0.30
C LEU A 184 -5.06 1.29 0.04
N GLN A 185 -4.94 0.04 0.49
CA GLN A 185 -6.08 -0.84 0.62
C GLN A 185 -6.54 -0.86 2.08
N THR A 186 -7.65 -0.20 2.37
CA THR A 186 -8.14 -0.08 3.74
C THR A 186 -9.67 -0.24 3.82
N ASP A 187 -10.14 -0.47 5.04
CA ASP A 187 -11.55 -0.39 5.47
C ASP A 187 -11.87 0.93 6.21
N LEU A 188 -10.91 1.85 6.36
CA LEU A 188 -11.17 3.24 6.74
C LEU A 188 -11.88 3.99 5.62
N SER A 189 -12.86 4.84 5.98
CA SER A 189 -13.33 5.89 5.08
C SER A 189 -12.28 7.00 4.94
N PHE A 190 -12.39 7.82 3.88
CA PHE A 190 -11.50 8.96 3.72
C PHE A 190 -11.64 9.96 4.89
N ALA A 191 -12.87 10.21 5.36
CA ALA A 191 -13.12 11.08 6.52
C ALA A 191 -12.43 10.56 7.79
N GLN A 192 -12.50 9.26 8.06
CA GLN A 192 -11.82 8.62 9.19
C GLN A 192 -10.29 8.73 9.08
N ALA A 193 -9.74 8.48 7.89
CA ALA A 193 -8.30 8.64 7.65
C ALA A 193 -7.84 10.09 7.89
N ARG A 194 -8.65 11.08 7.49
CA ARG A 194 -8.39 12.50 7.76
C ARG A 194 -8.46 12.83 9.25
N ALA A 195 -9.45 12.32 9.97
CA ALA A 195 -9.56 12.51 11.42
C ALA A 195 -8.34 11.95 12.17
N ILE A 196 -7.82 10.79 11.75
CA ILE A 196 -6.55 10.24 12.27
C ILE A 196 -5.38 11.18 11.93
N SER A 197 -5.29 11.69 10.70
CA SER A 197 -4.23 12.63 10.30
C SER A 197 -4.25 13.92 11.12
N HIS A 198 -5.44 14.46 11.41
CA HIS A 198 -5.61 15.64 12.26
C HIS A 198 -5.14 15.35 13.69
N PHE A 199 -5.56 14.22 14.28
CA PHE A 199 -5.06 13.81 15.60
C PHE A 199 -3.53 13.74 15.65
N LEU A 200 -2.88 13.15 14.64
CA LEU A 200 -1.42 13.06 14.58
C LEU A 200 -0.76 14.44 14.47
N THR A 201 -1.39 15.37 13.76
CA THR A 201 -0.94 16.78 13.63
C THR A 201 -0.99 17.48 14.99
N ASP A 202 -2.09 17.33 15.73
CA ASP A 202 -2.29 17.89 17.08
C ASP A 202 -1.31 17.34 18.11
N LEU A 203 -0.64 16.21 17.83
CA LEU A 203 0.41 15.69 18.70
C LEU A 203 1.74 16.42 18.55
N GLU A 204 1.94 17.22 17.50
CA GLU A 204 3.19 17.95 17.24
C GLU A 204 4.41 17.02 17.28
N LEU A 205 4.33 15.88 16.57
CA LEU A 205 5.29 14.78 16.69
C LEU A 205 6.74 15.14 16.31
N ALA A 206 6.94 16.20 15.53
CA ALA A 206 8.26 16.76 15.24
C ALA A 206 8.98 17.22 16.51
N ASP A 207 8.25 17.90 17.41
CA ASP A 207 8.76 18.43 18.68
C ASP A 207 8.58 17.44 19.84
N HIS A 208 7.63 16.50 19.70
CA HIS A 208 7.28 15.51 20.71
C HIS A 208 7.41 14.05 20.24
N PRO A 209 8.59 13.60 19.75
CA PRO A 209 8.78 12.25 19.26
C PRO A 209 8.69 11.17 20.35
N GLU A 210 8.75 11.55 21.63
CA GLU A 210 8.52 10.68 22.78
C GLU A 210 7.07 10.22 22.92
N LYS A 211 6.10 10.92 22.30
CA LYS A 211 4.69 10.49 22.24
C LYS A 211 4.50 9.20 21.44
N ILE A 212 5.52 8.78 20.67
CA ILE A 212 5.52 7.53 19.91
C ILE A 212 6.37 6.48 20.62
N ALA A 213 5.74 5.43 21.13
CA ALA A 213 6.40 4.26 21.71
C ALA A 213 6.54 3.14 20.67
N LEU A 214 7.67 2.43 20.70
CA LEU A 214 7.92 1.25 19.86
C LEU A 214 7.94 -0.02 20.73
N ALA A 215 7.29 -1.07 20.24
CA ALA A 215 7.28 -2.38 20.87
C ALA A 215 7.37 -3.50 19.82
N ILE A 216 7.67 -4.71 20.27
CA ILE A 216 7.70 -5.91 19.43
C ILE A 216 7.03 -7.07 20.18
N LYS A 217 6.24 -7.88 19.47
CA LYS A 217 5.60 -9.09 20.00
C LYS A 217 5.88 -10.30 19.09
N PRO A 218 6.39 -11.43 19.62
CA PRO A 218 6.87 -11.60 21.00
C PRO A 218 8.09 -10.71 21.30
N GLU A 219 8.45 -10.58 22.58
CA GLU A 219 9.55 -9.70 22.99
C GLU A 219 10.91 -10.21 22.48
N PHE A 220 11.69 -9.30 21.90
CA PHE A 220 13.07 -9.54 21.47
C PHE A 220 13.96 -8.37 21.92
N ALA A 221 15.22 -8.66 22.23
CA ALA A 221 16.23 -7.63 22.44
C ALA A 221 16.67 -7.07 21.09
N VAL A 222 16.10 -5.92 20.71
CA VAL A 222 16.32 -5.25 19.42
C VAL A 222 17.17 -3.99 19.58
N GLN A 223 17.82 -3.58 18.50
CA GLN A 223 18.56 -2.31 18.44
C GLN A 223 17.74 -1.23 17.74
N ASN A 224 17.86 0.03 18.19
CA ASN A 224 17.26 1.16 17.50
C ASN A 224 18.20 1.62 16.37
N ILE A 225 18.00 1.08 15.17
CA ILE A 225 18.74 1.45 13.97
C ILE A 225 17.96 2.55 13.25
N ALA A 226 18.46 3.79 13.30
CA ALA A 226 17.83 4.90 12.59
C ALA A 226 17.93 4.73 11.07
N TYR A 227 16.86 5.04 10.35
CA TYR A 227 16.90 5.22 8.91
C TYR A 227 17.44 6.63 8.58
N ASP A 228 18.35 6.70 7.61
CA ASP A 228 19.00 7.91 7.11
C ASP A 228 18.98 7.85 5.58
N ALA A 229 18.11 8.65 4.96
CA ALA A 229 17.91 8.65 3.51
C ALA A 229 19.18 9.05 2.74
N ASP A 230 20.03 9.90 3.31
CA ASP A 230 21.25 10.38 2.65
C ASP A 230 22.39 9.34 2.70
N LYS A 231 22.27 8.37 3.62
CA LYS A 231 23.31 7.34 3.85
C LYS A 231 22.82 5.91 3.64
N VAL A 232 21.58 5.72 3.19
CA VAL A 232 20.96 4.39 3.08
C VAL A 232 21.74 3.47 2.15
N ASP A 233 22.25 3.98 1.03
CA ASP A 233 23.06 3.20 0.09
C ASP A 233 24.37 2.72 0.73
N ALA A 234 25.12 3.64 1.33
CA ALA A 234 26.37 3.32 2.04
C ALA A 234 26.13 2.32 3.19
N TYR A 235 25.04 2.48 3.93
CA TYR A 235 24.63 1.56 4.98
C TYR A 235 24.34 0.16 4.40
N LEU A 236 23.52 0.07 3.36
CA LEU A 236 23.19 -1.20 2.70
C LEU A 236 24.44 -1.89 2.15
N ALA A 237 25.31 -1.14 1.49
CA ALA A 237 26.58 -1.64 0.99
C ALA A 237 27.43 -2.25 2.13
N SER A 238 27.48 -1.61 3.29
CA SER A 238 28.22 -2.11 4.46
C SER A 238 27.65 -3.42 5.02
N MET A 239 26.33 -3.59 4.94
CA MET A 239 25.61 -4.75 5.49
C MET A 239 25.55 -5.92 4.49
N LEU A 240 25.36 -5.64 3.20
CA LEU A 240 25.13 -6.66 2.17
C LEU A 240 26.42 -7.15 1.51
N ASN A 241 27.41 -6.28 1.25
CA ASN A 241 28.63 -6.70 0.56
C ASN A 241 29.38 -7.85 1.23
N PRO A 242 29.48 -7.93 2.57
CA PRO A 242 30.15 -9.05 3.23
C PRO A 242 29.46 -10.40 3.01
N ILE A 243 28.14 -10.39 2.75
CA ILE A 243 27.31 -11.61 2.71
C ILE A 243 26.74 -11.95 1.34
N LYS A 244 26.78 -11.04 0.36
CA LYS A 244 26.10 -11.20 -0.94
C LYS A 244 26.44 -12.49 -1.69
N GLY A 245 27.67 -12.99 -1.56
CA GLY A 245 28.12 -14.26 -2.17
C GLY A 245 27.51 -15.52 -1.54
N TYR A 246 26.86 -15.38 -0.38
CA TYR A 246 26.20 -16.46 0.35
C TYR A 246 24.67 -16.37 0.28
N LEU A 247 24.13 -15.32 -0.35
CA LEU A 247 22.69 -15.12 -0.47
C LEU A 247 22.13 -15.93 -1.65
N SER A 248 20.91 -16.45 -1.47
CA SER A 248 20.15 -17.06 -2.56
C SER A 248 19.73 -15.99 -3.59
N SER A 249 19.38 -16.41 -4.81
CA SER A 249 18.82 -15.48 -5.82
C SER A 249 17.50 -14.85 -5.39
N ASP A 250 16.75 -15.51 -4.49
CA ASP A 250 15.49 -15.00 -3.94
C ASP A 250 15.73 -13.90 -2.90
N ASP A 251 16.85 -13.98 -2.16
CA ASP A 251 17.27 -12.96 -1.19
C ASP A 251 18.07 -11.82 -1.86
N TYR A 252 18.81 -12.13 -2.92
CA TYR A 252 19.59 -11.18 -3.71
C TYR A 252 19.72 -11.66 -5.16
N SER A 253 18.89 -11.09 -6.06
CA SER A 253 18.87 -11.52 -7.46
C SER A 253 20.07 -11.04 -8.28
N GLY A 254 20.79 -10.01 -7.81
CA GLY A 254 21.86 -9.36 -8.56
C GLY A 254 21.42 -8.63 -9.82
N LYS A 255 20.12 -8.64 -10.15
CA LYS A 255 19.57 -7.92 -11.31
C LYS A 255 19.60 -6.42 -11.07
N THR A 256 20.02 -5.71 -12.10
CA THR A 256 19.93 -4.25 -12.20
C THR A 256 18.47 -3.80 -12.26
N GLU A 257 18.24 -2.52 -12.00
CA GLU A 257 16.91 -1.91 -12.10
C GLU A 257 16.37 -2.01 -13.53
N ALA A 258 17.20 -1.67 -14.53
CA ALA A 258 16.83 -1.76 -15.95
C ALA A 258 16.40 -3.18 -16.37
N GLU A 259 17.06 -4.22 -15.86
CA GLU A 259 16.65 -5.62 -16.13
C GLU A 259 15.27 -5.92 -15.53
N LYS A 260 14.99 -5.46 -14.31
CA LYS A 260 13.68 -5.66 -13.67
C LYS A 260 12.56 -4.90 -14.38
N GLU A 261 12.83 -3.67 -14.81
CA GLU A 261 11.86 -2.88 -15.58
C GLU A 261 11.57 -3.51 -16.94
N THR A 262 12.60 -4.04 -17.61
CA THR A 262 12.44 -4.75 -18.88
C THR A 262 11.57 -6.00 -18.71
N GLU A 263 11.81 -6.79 -17.66
CA GLU A 263 10.98 -7.96 -17.33
C GLU A 263 9.53 -7.57 -17.03
N LEU A 264 9.33 -6.47 -16.31
CA LEU A 264 8.01 -5.97 -15.97
C LEU A 264 7.24 -5.47 -17.20
N LEU A 265 7.90 -4.75 -18.11
CA LEU A 265 7.30 -4.34 -19.39
C LEU A 265 6.90 -5.56 -20.21
N ALA A 266 7.79 -6.54 -20.37
CA ALA A 266 7.50 -7.75 -21.13
C ALA A 266 6.27 -8.49 -20.56
N LEU A 267 6.15 -8.56 -19.23
CA LEU A 267 4.97 -9.13 -18.56
C LEU A 267 3.68 -8.35 -18.89
N ILE A 268 3.72 -7.02 -18.85
CA ILE A 268 2.57 -6.16 -19.18
C ILE A 268 2.18 -6.31 -20.65
N GLU A 269 3.15 -6.39 -21.55
CA GLU A 269 2.89 -6.59 -22.99
C GLU A 269 2.30 -7.98 -23.27
N GLU A 270 2.83 -9.03 -22.65
CA GLU A 270 2.37 -10.41 -22.82
C GLU A 270 0.93 -10.60 -22.34
N HIS A 271 0.59 -10.05 -21.17
CA HIS A 271 -0.71 -10.26 -20.52
C HIS A 271 -1.67 -9.08 -20.63
N GLY A 272 -1.32 -8.00 -21.32
CA GLY A 272 -2.12 -6.77 -21.38
C GLY A 272 -3.49 -6.90 -22.05
N HIS A 273 -3.78 -8.04 -22.68
CA HIS A 273 -5.09 -8.37 -23.26
C HIS A 273 -5.98 -9.22 -22.34
N ASP A 274 -5.42 -9.74 -21.25
CA ASP A 274 -6.16 -10.50 -20.24
C ASP A 274 -6.81 -9.53 -19.25
N SER A 275 -8.14 -9.56 -19.18
CA SER A 275 -8.92 -8.68 -18.30
C SER A 275 -8.62 -8.90 -16.82
N GLU A 276 -8.33 -10.14 -16.40
CA GLU A 276 -7.98 -10.43 -15.01
C GLU A 276 -6.61 -9.83 -14.67
N PHE A 277 -5.65 -9.96 -15.59
CA PHE A 277 -4.33 -9.35 -15.42
C PHE A 277 -4.38 -7.82 -15.43
N VAL A 278 -5.15 -7.20 -16.33
CA VAL A 278 -5.32 -5.75 -16.39
C VAL A 278 -5.94 -5.22 -15.09
N ALA A 279 -7.00 -5.88 -14.60
CA ALA A 279 -7.61 -5.52 -13.33
C ALA A 279 -6.61 -5.65 -12.18
N TRP A 280 -5.93 -6.79 -12.07
CA TRP A 280 -4.91 -7.01 -11.04
C TRP A 280 -3.78 -5.97 -11.11
N SER A 281 -3.29 -5.64 -12.30
CA SER A 281 -2.20 -4.69 -12.52
C SER A 281 -2.60 -3.27 -12.15
N TYR A 282 -3.82 -2.86 -12.52
CA TYR A 282 -4.38 -1.57 -12.14
C TYR A 282 -4.58 -1.47 -10.64
N GLU A 283 -5.24 -2.47 -10.05
CA GLU A 283 -5.49 -2.53 -8.62
C GLU A 283 -4.19 -2.54 -7.83
N ASN A 284 -3.13 -3.21 -8.31
CA ASN A 284 -1.83 -3.22 -7.65
C ASN A 284 -0.90 -2.08 -8.05
N LYS A 285 -1.40 -1.09 -8.79
CA LYS A 285 -0.67 0.13 -9.19
C LYS A 285 0.69 -0.22 -9.80
N LEU A 286 0.71 -1.20 -10.71
CA LEU A 286 1.93 -1.85 -11.19
C LEU A 286 2.94 -0.85 -11.78
N TRP A 287 2.44 0.24 -12.37
CA TRP A 287 3.26 1.32 -12.93
C TRP A 287 4.19 1.98 -11.89
N LEU A 288 3.87 1.95 -10.60
CA LEU A 288 4.71 2.58 -9.57
C LEU A 288 6.09 1.94 -9.44
N GLN A 289 6.31 0.75 -10.02
CA GLN A 289 7.61 0.08 -10.05
C GLN A 289 8.58 0.60 -11.11
N PHE A 290 8.13 1.47 -12.03
CA PHE A 290 9.02 2.13 -12.99
C PHE A 290 9.65 3.38 -12.36
N GLU A 291 10.97 3.50 -12.45
CA GLU A 291 11.75 4.65 -11.99
C GLU A 291 11.61 5.83 -12.95
N ASP A 292 11.72 5.58 -14.26
CA ASP A 292 11.54 6.61 -15.28
C ASP A 292 10.10 7.16 -15.27
N GLU A 293 9.98 8.49 -15.10
CA GLU A 293 8.67 9.14 -14.96
C GLU A 293 7.85 9.05 -16.25
N GLN A 294 8.47 9.23 -17.41
CA GLN A 294 7.76 9.22 -18.67
C GLN A 294 7.19 7.83 -18.97
N GLN A 295 8.00 6.78 -18.76
CA GLN A 295 7.58 5.39 -18.87
C GLN A 295 6.50 5.05 -17.85
N ARG A 296 6.68 5.45 -16.58
CA ARG A 296 5.68 5.25 -15.52
C ARG A 296 4.34 5.85 -15.90
N MET A 297 4.30 7.09 -16.38
CA MET A 297 3.06 7.75 -16.80
C MET A 297 2.43 7.10 -18.04
N ALA A 298 3.25 6.67 -19.00
CA ALA A 298 2.76 5.95 -20.17
C ALA A 298 2.09 4.62 -19.80
N VAL A 299 2.72 3.83 -18.95
CA VAL A 299 2.17 2.56 -18.46
C VAL A 299 0.94 2.79 -17.60
N GLN A 300 0.95 3.81 -16.73
CA GLN A 300 -0.21 4.18 -15.91
C GLN A 300 -1.42 4.51 -16.78
N PHE A 301 -1.23 5.35 -17.81
CA PHE A 301 -2.31 5.73 -18.72
C PHE A 301 -2.87 4.53 -19.47
N ASP A 302 -2.01 3.67 -20.04
CA ASP A 302 -2.45 2.48 -20.78
C ASP A 302 -3.25 1.51 -19.90
N LEU A 303 -2.73 1.19 -18.70
CA LEU A 303 -3.44 0.33 -17.75
C LEU A 303 -4.76 0.93 -17.28
N THR A 304 -4.79 2.24 -17.00
CA THR A 304 -6.01 2.96 -16.61
C THR A 304 -7.05 2.91 -17.73
N ALA A 305 -6.64 3.16 -18.97
CA ALA A 305 -7.55 3.16 -20.12
C ALA A 305 -8.16 1.79 -20.39
N ARG A 306 -7.35 0.72 -20.30
CA ARG A 306 -7.81 -0.67 -20.45
C ARG A 306 -8.72 -1.08 -19.30
N TYR A 307 -8.34 -0.78 -18.05
CA TYR A 307 -9.13 -1.12 -16.88
C TYR A 307 -10.48 -0.40 -16.89
N ALA A 308 -10.50 0.93 -17.08
CA ALA A 308 -11.74 1.68 -17.25
C ALA A 308 -12.59 1.08 -18.37
N GLY A 309 -12.01 0.76 -19.53
CA GLY A 309 -12.73 0.12 -20.63
C GLY A 309 -13.35 -1.25 -20.31
N SER A 310 -12.87 -1.94 -19.27
CA SER A 310 -13.37 -3.24 -18.83
C SER A 310 -14.50 -3.16 -17.80
N LEU A 311 -14.75 -1.99 -17.19
CA LEU A 311 -15.76 -1.83 -16.15
C LEU A 311 -17.18 -1.82 -16.72
N PRO A 312 -18.16 -2.43 -16.02
CA PRO A 312 -19.48 -2.70 -16.57
C PRO A 312 -20.36 -1.46 -16.71
N ASP A 313 -20.13 -0.41 -15.92
CA ASP A 313 -20.98 0.78 -15.89
C ASP A 313 -20.18 2.09 -16.00
N LEU A 314 -20.84 3.08 -16.60
CA LEU A 314 -20.22 4.39 -16.89
C LEU A 314 -19.82 5.16 -15.64
N SER A 315 -20.47 4.92 -14.49
CA SER A 315 -20.14 5.59 -13.24
C SER A 315 -18.78 5.13 -12.72
N ALA A 316 -18.54 3.82 -12.68
CA ALA A 316 -17.27 3.25 -12.29
C ALA A 316 -16.14 3.65 -13.25
N GLN A 317 -16.42 3.69 -14.56
CA GLN A 317 -15.47 4.20 -15.57
C GLN A 317 -15.10 5.65 -15.32
N THR A 318 -16.10 6.49 -15.05
CA THR A 318 -15.91 7.92 -14.81
C THR A 318 -15.10 8.17 -13.55
N GLN A 319 -15.38 7.44 -12.46
CA GLN A 319 -14.63 7.57 -11.22
C GLN A 319 -13.14 7.27 -11.41
N VAL A 320 -12.80 6.15 -12.07
CA VAL A 320 -11.40 5.77 -12.35
C VAL A 320 -10.67 6.83 -13.16
N LEU A 321 -11.34 7.43 -14.15
CA LEU A 321 -10.75 8.48 -14.97
C LEU A 321 -10.64 9.81 -14.22
N ASP A 322 -11.60 10.15 -13.36
CA ASP A 322 -11.57 11.34 -12.53
C ASP A 322 -10.44 11.26 -11.49
N ASP A 323 -10.24 10.09 -10.87
CA ASP A 323 -9.11 9.83 -9.96
C ASP A 323 -7.77 10.00 -10.69
N TYR A 324 -7.65 9.47 -11.91
CA TYR A 324 -6.45 9.63 -12.74
C TYR A 324 -6.20 11.09 -13.11
N ILE A 325 -7.23 11.82 -13.56
CA ILE A 325 -7.11 13.24 -13.93
C ILE A 325 -6.68 14.06 -12.71
N LEU A 326 -7.31 13.85 -11.54
CA LEU A 326 -6.96 14.53 -10.30
C LEU A 326 -5.49 14.28 -9.92
N GLU A 327 -5.02 13.04 -10.03
CA GLU A 327 -3.61 12.68 -9.76
C GLU A 327 -2.65 13.44 -10.70
N MET A 328 -2.96 13.46 -12.00
CA MET A 328 -2.11 14.14 -12.99
C MET A 328 -2.12 15.66 -12.81
N GLU A 329 -3.28 16.26 -12.55
CA GLU A 329 -3.42 17.70 -12.30
C GLU A 329 -2.66 18.13 -11.03
N TYR A 330 -2.81 17.37 -9.95
CA TYR A 330 -2.10 17.64 -8.70
C TYR A 330 -0.58 17.60 -8.88
N ARG A 331 -0.08 16.69 -9.72
CA ARG A 331 1.35 16.57 -10.04
C ARG A 331 1.84 17.55 -11.09
N GLY A 332 0.98 18.39 -11.67
CA GLY A 332 1.34 19.33 -12.75
C GLY A 332 1.70 18.63 -14.07
N LEU A 333 1.16 17.44 -14.31
CA LEU A 333 1.41 16.62 -15.50
C LEU A 333 0.35 16.89 -16.57
N ASP A 334 0.36 18.11 -17.11
CA ASP A 334 -0.69 18.63 -18.00
C ASP A 334 -0.98 17.74 -19.22
N GLU A 335 0.06 17.21 -19.87
CA GLU A 335 -0.09 16.32 -21.03
C GLU A 335 -0.92 15.07 -20.67
N TRP A 336 -0.65 14.49 -19.50
CA TRP A 336 -1.30 13.27 -19.04
C TRP A 336 -2.71 13.54 -18.53
N SER A 337 -2.92 14.66 -17.84
CA SER A 337 -4.27 15.13 -17.48
C SER A 337 -5.14 15.30 -18.74
N GLN A 338 -4.63 15.97 -19.78
CA GLN A 338 -5.36 16.17 -21.04
C GLN A 338 -5.72 14.84 -21.73
N LYS A 339 -4.80 13.86 -21.74
CA LYS A 339 -5.09 12.51 -22.25
C LYS A 339 -6.22 11.84 -21.47
N GLY A 340 -6.22 11.96 -20.14
CA GLY A 340 -7.29 11.46 -19.27
C GLY A 340 -8.65 12.13 -19.58
N GLN A 341 -8.66 13.45 -19.69
CA GLN A 341 -9.86 14.24 -19.99
C GLN A 341 -10.46 13.87 -21.37
N GLU A 342 -9.62 13.69 -22.39
CA GLU A 342 -10.06 13.28 -23.72
C GLU A 342 -10.63 11.86 -23.72
N LEU A 343 -9.95 10.92 -23.04
CA LEU A 343 -10.46 9.55 -22.88
C LEU A 343 -11.83 9.53 -22.17
N ARG A 344 -11.99 10.32 -21.10
CA ARG A 344 -13.27 10.48 -20.40
C ARG A 344 -14.36 11.01 -21.32
N ARG A 345 -14.06 12.03 -22.12
CA ARG A 345 -15.01 12.60 -23.10
C ARG A 345 -15.45 11.56 -24.12
N GLN A 346 -14.52 10.79 -24.68
CA GLN A 346 -14.83 9.72 -25.64
C GLN A 346 -15.79 8.68 -25.04
N ARG A 347 -15.58 8.28 -23.79
CA ARG A 347 -16.46 7.31 -23.09
C ARG A 347 -17.86 7.85 -22.83
N LEU A 348 -18.00 9.14 -22.53
CA LEU A 348 -19.30 9.78 -22.33
C LEU A 348 -20.10 9.95 -23.65
N LEU A 349 -19.42 10.05 -24.80
CA LEU A 349 -20.08 10.25 -26.10
C LEU A 349 -20.62 8.96 -26.73
N VAL A 350 -20.00 7.80 -26.50
CA VAL A 350 -20.45 6.49 -27.06
C VAL A 350 -21.90 6.14 -26.68
N PRO A 351 -22.37 6.32 -25.43
CA PRO A 351 -23.77 6.11 -25.06
C PRO A 351 -24.74 7.04 -25.79
N LEU A 352 -24.35 8.30 -26.05
CA LEU A 352 -25.18 9.30 -26.71
C LEU A 352 -25.44 8.96 -28.18
N GLU A 353 -24.43 8.49 -28.90
CA GLU A 353 -24.57 8.08 -30.31
C GLU A 353 -25.44 6.81 -30.45
N ASN A 354 -25.32 5.85 -29.53
CA ASN A 354 -26.17 4.66 -29.50
C ASN A 354 -27.62 5.01 -29.18
N LEU A 355 -27.86 5.94 -28.23
CA LEU A 355 -29.20 6.45 -27.93
C LEU A 355 -29.83 7.15 -29.13
N ILE A 356 -29.07 7.98 -29.86
CA ILE A 356 -29.57 8.67 -31.06
C ILE A 356 -29.87 7.66 -32.17
N THR A 357 -29.02 6.64 -32.35
CA THR A 357 -29.21 5.60 -33.37
C THR A 357 -30.41 4.70 -33.08
N ASP A 358 -30.62 4.31 -31.82
CA ASP A 358 -31.80 3.54 -31.41
C ASP A 358 -33.09 4.38 -31.52
N TYR A 359 -33.05 5.66 -31.14
CA TYR A 359 -34.20 6.55 -31.25
C TYR A 359 -34.58 6.82 -32.71
N LEU A 360 -33.60 7.11 -33.57
CA LEU A 360 -33.82 7.36 -35.00
C LEU A 360 -34.15 6.07 -35.76
N GLY A 361 -33.54 4.94 -35.41
CA GLY A 361 -33.85 3.63 -35.98
C GLY A 361 -35.27 3.18 -35.67
N THR A 362 -35.76 3.43 -34.46
CA THR A 362 -37.15 3.14 -34.08
C THR A 362 -38.14 4.11 -34.73
N PHE A 363 -37.73 5.35 -34.98
CA PHE A 363 -38.57 6.38 -35.61
C PHE A 363 -38.72 6.17 -37.14
N LEU A 364 -37.66 5.72 -37.81
CA LEU A 364 -37.66 5.45 -39.27
C LEU A 364 -38.35 4.14 -39.67
N PHE A 365 -38.57 3.20 -38.74
CA PHE A 365 -39.32 1.95 -38.98
C PHE A 365 -40.80 2.02 -38.55
N ARG A 366 -41.28 3.17 -38.06
CA ARG A 366 -42.69 3.41 -37.68
C ARG A 366 -43.48 4.28 -38.65
N PHE A 367 -42.91 4.61 -39.80
CA PHE A 367 -43.60 5.18 -40.97
C PHE A 367 -43.40 4.26 -42.16
#